data_AF-A0A815GD02-F1
#
_entry.id   AF-A0A815GD02-F1
#
_cell.length_a   1.000
_cell.length_b   1.000
_cell.length_c   1.000
_cell.angle_alpha   90.00
_cell.angle_beta   90.00
_cell.angle_gamma   90.00
#
_symmetry.space_group_name_H-M   'P 1'
#
loop_
_entity.id
_entity.type
_entity.pdbx_description
1 polymer ?
#
loop_
_entity_poly.entity_id
_entity_poly.type
_entity_poly.pdbx_seq_one_letter_code
_entity_poly.pdbx_strand_id
1 'polypeptide(L)'
;MAKPVDPNKEDQYATAILNRNDRPNRLIIDNAINDDNSVVTLSQQKMNELQLFRGNTVLLKGKKRRETICIVLADDTCQNDRIRMNRVVRNNLRVHSSDIVSIQG
;
A
#
# COMPACT_ATOMS: atom_id res chain seq x y z
N MET A 1 -26.95 -28.12 -15.73
CA MET A 1 -26.03 -27.01 -15.38
C MET A 1 -24.62 -27.59 -15.43
N ALA A 2 -23.79 -27.15 -16.38
CA ALA A 2 -22.40 -27.65 -16.50
C ALA A 2 -21.56 -27.13 -15.33
N LYS A 3 -20.78 -28.00 -14.69
CA LYS A 3 -19.81 -27.58 -13.66
C LYS A 3 -18.67 -26.80 -14.32
N PRO A 4 -18.15 -25.73 -13.69
CA PRO A 4 -16.94 -25.08 -14.17
C PRO A 4 -15.80 -26.10 -14.18
N VAL A 5 -15.11 -26.20 -15.31
CA VAL A 5 -13.90 -27.02 -15.45
C VAL A 5 -12.76 -26.22 -14.82
N ASP A 6 -12.11 -26.79 -13.81
CA ASP A 6 -10.92 -26.16 -13.23
C ASP A 6 -9.82 -26.04 -14.30
N PRO A 7 -9.21 -24.86 -14.47
CA PRO A 7 -8.21 -24.63 -15.51
C PRO A 7 -6.99 -25.54 -15.31
N ASN A 8 -6.54 -26.15 -16.41
CA ASN A 8 -5.45 -27.11 -16.38
C ASN A 8 -4.11 -26.39 -16.07
N LYS A 9 -3.06 -27.12 -15.67
CA LYS A 9 -1.79 -26.49 -15.24
C LYS A 9 -1.20 -25.53 -16.29
N GLU A 10 -1.34 -25.83 -17.57
CA GLU A 10 -0.89 -24.97 -18.68
C GLU A 10 -1.66 -23.62 -18.74
N ASP A 11 -2.97 -23.64 -18.50
CA ASP A 11 -3.81 -22.44 -18.42
C ASP A 11 -3.42 -21.56 -17.22
N GLN A 12 -3.01 -22.18 -16.12
CA GLN A 12 -2.52 -21.45 -14.93
C GLN A 12 -1.21 -20.72 -15.21
N TYR A 13 -0.28 -21.32 -15.96
CA TYR A 13 0.95 -20.63 -16.38
C TYR A 13 0.66 -19.52 -17.39
N ALA A 14 -0.24 -19.76 -18.35
CA ALA A 14 -0.63 -18.78 -19.34
C ALA A 14 -1.34 -17.55 -18.72
N THR A 15 -2.06 -17.74 -17.61
CA THR A 15 -2.80 -16.66 -16.91
C THR A 15 -2.10 -16.11 -15.67
N ALA A 16 -0.90 -16.62 -15.31
CA ALA A 16 -0.18 -16.22 -14.11
C ALA A 16 0.11 -14.70 -14.02
N ILE A 17 0.22 -14.00 -15.16
CA ILE A 17 0.41 -12.55 -15.23
C ILE A 17 -0.84 -11.77 -14.80
N LEU A 18 -2.03 -12.34 -15.00
CA LEU A 18 -3.32 -11.74 -14.63
C LEU A 18 -3.66 -11.98 -13.16
N ASN A 19 -2.99 -12.94 -12.50
CA ASN A 19 -3.15 -13.16 -11.08
C ASN A 19 -2.69 -11.91 -10.33
N ARG A 20 -3.65 -11.25 -9.68
CA ARG A 20 -3.35 -10.19 -8.72
C ARG A 20 -2.63 -10.85 -7.55
N ASN A 21 -1.30 -10.88 -7.58
CA ASN A 21 -0.52 -11.23 -6.40
C ASN A 21 -0.95 -10.27 -5.30
N ASP A 22 -1.61 -10.82 -4.29
CA ASP A 22 -2.01 -10.06 -3.12
C ASP A 22 -0.72 -9.65 -2.40
N ARG A 23 -0.41 -8.36 -2.50
CA ARG A 23 0.82 -7.79 -1.95
C ARG A 23 0.37 -6.95 -0.77
N PRO A 24 0.50 -7.45 0.48
CA PRO A 24 -0.06 -6.80 1.66
C PRO A 24 0.53 -5.40 1.90
N ASN A 25 1.70 -5.14 1.31
CA ASN A 25 2.42 -3.89 1.37
C ASN A 25 2.06 -2.89 0.25
N ARG A 26 1.05 -3.16 -0.58
CA ARG A 26 0.52 -2.21 -1.56
C ARG A 26 -0.76 -1.58 -1.04
N LEU A 27 -0.73 -0.27 -0.85
CA LEU A 27 -1.81 0.47 -0.20
C LEU A 27 -2.29 1.62 -1.09
N ILE A 28 -3.59 1.89 -1.02
CA ILE A 28 -4.26 2.98 -1.73
C ILE A 28 -4.03 4.28 -0.97
N ILE A 29 -3.65 5.34 -1.67
CA ILE A 29 -3.37 6.62 -1.06
C ILE A 29 -4.66 7.36 -0.72
N ASP A 30 -4.72 7.83 0.51
CA ASP A 30 -5.77 8.72 1.01
C ASP A 30 -5.18 10.03 1.55
N ASN A 31 -6.05 11.02 1.74
CA ASN A 31 -5.65 12.31 2.29
C ASN A 31 -5.35 12.20 3.79
N ALA A 32 -4.22 12.75 4.20
CA ALA A 32 -3.90 12.90 5.61
C ALA A 32 -4.82 13.92 6.30
N ILE A 33 -5.06 13.68 7.58
CA ILE A 33 -5.69 14.63 8.51
C ILE A 33 -4.61 15.56 9.11
N ASN A 34 -3.36 15.07 9.19
CA ASN A 34 -2.20 15.83 9.65
C ASN A 34 -1.47 16.52 8.47
N ASP A 35 -0.65 17.53 8.79
CA ASP A 35 0.18 18.25 7.82
C ASP A 35 1.69 18.06 8.05
N ASP A 36 2.07 16.99 8.76
CA ASP A 36 3.48 16.66 8.99
C ASP A 36 4.07 15.98 7.74
N ASN A 37 5.12 16.57 7.18
CA ASN A 37 5.80 16.13 5.96
C ASN A 37 6.63 14.84 6.14
N SER A 38 6.80 14.39 7.37
CA SER A 38 7.61 13.22 7.73
C SER A 38 6.77 12.02 8.18
N VAL A 39 5.44 12.15 8.25
CA VAL A 39 4.56 11.15 8.85
C VAL A 39 3.59 10.56 7.83
N VAL A 40 3.39 9.25 7.91
CA VAL A 40 2.27 8.55 7.27
C VAL A 40 1.47 7.77 8.30
N THR A 41 0.18 7.58 8.03
CA THR A 41 -0.72 6.88 8.93
C THR A 41 -1.33 5.65 8.27
N LEU A 42 -1.42 4.57 9.06
CA LEU A 42 -2.02 3.28 8.72
C LEU A 42 -2.99 2.87 9.82
N SER A 43 -3.90 1.95 9.53
CA SER A 43 -4.68 1.30 10.59
C SER A 43 -3.78 0.43 11.47
N GLN A 44 -4.17 0.26 12.74
CA GLN A 44 -3.45 -0.63 13.66
C GLN A 44 -3.39 -2.07 13.12
N GLN A 45 -4.45 -2.54 12.46
CA GLN A 45 -4.48 -3.88 11.86
C GLN A 45 -3.46 -4.02 10.73
N LYS A 46 -3.34 -3.04 9.83
CA LYS A 46 -2.37 -3.09 8.74
C LYS A 46 -0.94 -2.98 9.24
N MET A 47 -0.69 -2.20 10.28
CA MET A 47 0.62 -2.17 10.94
C MET A 47 1.02 -3.53 11.49
N ASN A 48 0.10 -4.21 12.19
CA ASN A 48 0.37 -5.56 12.73
C ASN A 48 0.64 -6.58 11.61
N GLU A 49 -0.13 -6.51 10.51
CA GLU A 49 0.05 -7.39 9.34
C GLU A 49 1.43 -7.19 8.68
N LEU A 50 1.90 -5.95 8.62
CA LEU A 50 3.21 -5.59 8.07
C LEU A 50 4.34 -5.66 9.11
N GLN A 51 4.05 -6.10 10.34
CA GLN A 51 5.00 -6.16 11.46
C GLN A 51 5.67 -4.82 11.76
N LEU A 52 4.95 -3.72 11.53
CA LEU A 52 5.39 -2.36 11.81
C LEU A 52 4.95 -1.93 13.20
N PHE A 53 5.85 -1.26 13.92
CA PHE A 53 5.56 -0.63 15.20
C PHE A 53 5.43 0.88 15.03
N ARG A 54 4.67 1.51 15.93
CA ARG A 54 4.52 2.97 15.98
C ARG A 54 5.91 3.62 16.06
N GLY A 55 6.18 4.55 15.15
CA GLY A 55 7.46 5.26 15.10
C GLY A 55 8.52 4.61 14.22
N ASN A 56 8.26 3.47 13.58
CA ASN A 56 9.19 2.90 12.61
C ASN A 56 9.41 3.83 11.41
N THR A 57 10.64 3.83 10.92
CA THR A 57 11.02 4.47 9.67
C THR A 57 10.71 3.52 8.51
N VAL A 58 9.92 3.98 7.55
CA VAL A 58 9.46 3.17 6.42
C VAL A 58 9.88 3.80 5.10
N LEU A 59 10.26 2.97 4.14
CA LEU A 59 10.52 3.35 2.75
C LEU A 59 9.23 3.23 1.94
N LEU A 60 8.79 4.34 1.37
CA LEU A 60 7.64 4.41 0.47
C LEU A 60 8.12 4.47 -0.97
N LYS A 61 7.55 3.62 -1.83
CA LYS A 61 7.84 3.57 -3.27
C LYS A 61 6.62 4.00 -4.07
N GLY A 62 6.80 5.05 -4.86
CA GLY A 62 5.80 5.66 -5.72
C GLY A 62 6.04 5.41 -7.20
N LYS A 63 5.58 6.33 -8.04
CA LYS A 63 5.72 6.25 -9.50
C LYS A 63 7.05 6.84 -9.96
N LYS A 64 7.44 6.55 -11.21
CA LYS A 64 8.67 7.08 -11.85
C LYS A 64 9.92 6.89 -10.98
N ARG A 65 10.02 5.73 -10.31
CA ARG A 65 11.13 5.35 -9.41
C ARG A 65 11.38 6.36 -8.28
N ARG A 66 10.34 7.08 -7.86
CA ARG A 66 10.45 8.00 -6.73
C ARG A 66 10.17 7.26 -5.43
N GLU A 67 11.02 7.55 -4.46
CA GLU A 67 10.98 6.96 -3.14
C GLU A 67 11.07 8.07 -2.09
N THR A 68 10.50 7.85 -0.93
CA THR A 68 10.63 8.76 0.21
C THR A 68 10.58 7.97 1.51
N ILE A 69 11.15 8.53 2.57
CA ILE A 69 11.19 7.90 3.89
C ILE A 69 10.22 8.66 4.79
N CYS A 70 9.42 7.93 5.56
CA CYS A 70 8.49 8.51 6.52
C CYS A 70 8.49 7.72 7.83
N ILE A 71 7.94 8.31 8.88
CA ILE A 71 7.61 7.66 10.15
C ILE A 71 6.16 7.18 10.07
N VAL A 72 5.92 5.92 10.44
CA VAL A 72 4.57 5.35 10.48
C VAL A 72 3.92 5.53 11.85
N LEU A 73 2.69 6.04 11.86
CA LEU A 73 1.84 6.14 13.05
C LEU A 73 0.52 5.38 12.83
N ALA A 74 -0.06 4.87 13.92
CA ALA A 74 -1.37 4.25 13.90
C ALA A 74 -2.49 5.30 13.91
N ASP A 75 -3.56 5.03 13.14
CA ASP A 75 -4.81 5.80 13.10
C ASP A 75 -5.99 4.83 12.91
N ASP A 76 -6.82 4.69 13.94
CA ASP A 76 -7.97 3.75 13.96
C ASP A 76 -9.10 4.17 13.00
N THR A 77 -9.06 5.41 12.50
CA THR A 77 -10.02 5.91 11.51
C THR A 77 -9.57 5.64 10.07
N CYS A 78 -8.35 5.11 9.87
CA CYS A 78 -7.81 4.75 8.57
C CYS A 78 -8.29 3.36 8.12
N GLN A 79 -8.64 3.21 6.85
CA GLN A 79 -9.02 1.90 6.31
C GLN A 79 -7.80 1.00 6.15
N ASN A 80 -7.99 -0.32 6.31
CA ASN A 80 -6.91 -1.30 6.29
C ASN A 80 -6.15 -1.38 4.96
N ASP A 81 -6.80 -1.06 3.84
CA ASP A 81 -6.22 -1.06 2.50
C ASP A 81 -5.60 0.30 2.11
N ARG A 82 -5.60 1.27 3.03
CA ARG A 82 -5.18 2.65 2.77
C ARG A 82 -3.95 3.07 3.54
N ILE A 83 -3.29 4.08 2.98
CA ILE A 83 -2.23 4.85 3.62
C ILE A 83 -2.52 6.33 3.46
N ARG A 84 -2.50 7.05 4.57
CA ARG A 84 -2.74 8.50 4.60
C ARG A 84 -1.41 9.24 4.62
N MET A 85 -1.27 10.19 3.71
CA MET A 85 -0.09 11.03 3.61
C MET A 85 -0.47 12.41 3.04
N ASN A 86 0.27 13.44 3.45
CA ASN A 86 -0.02 14.81 3.05
C ASN A 86 0.42 15.09 1.59
N ARG A 87 0.17 16.30 1.12
CA ARG A 87 0.48 16.71 -0.26
C ARG A 87 1.98 16.65 -0.57
N VAL A 88 2.84 16.98 0.40
CA VAL A 88 4.30 17.00 0.21
C VAL A 88 4.81 15.59 -0.04
N VAL A 89 4.41 14.62 0.79
CA VAL A 89 4.80 13.21 0.62
C VAL A 89 4.31 12.65 -0.72
N ARG A 90 3.06 12.98 -1.14
CA ARG A 90 2.55 12.56 -2.46
C ARG A 90 3.34 13.17 -3.62
N ASN A 91 3.69 14.45 -3.54
CA ASN A 91 4.50 15.11 -4.55
C ASN A 91 5.88 14.45 -4.70
N ASN A 92 6.51 14.10 -3.58
CA ASN A 92 7.78 13.38 -3.58
C ASN A 92 7.68 12.05 -4.33
N LEU A 93 6.59 11.32 -4.12
CA LEU A 93 6.31 10.00 -4.72
C LEU A 93 5.72 10.07 -6.14
N ARG A 94 5.37 11.27 -6.64
CA ARG A 94 4.70 11.52 -7.93
C ARG A 94 3.39 10.74 -8.11
N VAL A 95 2.55 10.82 -7.09
CA VAL A 95 1.27 10.10 -6.98
C VAL A 95 0.13 11.06 -6.61
N HIS A 96 -1.09 10.67 -6.92
CA HIS A 96 -2.32 11.35 -6.53
C HIS A 96 -3.10 10.56 -5.46
N SER A 97 -4.11 11.18 -4.87
CA SER A 97 -5.11 10.45 -4.10
C SER A 97 -5.74 9.37 -4.99
N SER A 98 -5.96 8.16 -4.45
CA SER A 98 -6.38 6.94 -5.17
C SER A 98 -5.30 6.19 -5.95
N ASP A 99 -4.07 6.71 -6.06
CA ASP A 99 -2.95 5.89 -6.55
C ASP A 99 -2.51 4.84 -5.53
N ILE A 100 -1.74 3.86 -5.97
CA ILE A 100 -1.19 2.81 -5.12
C ILE A 100 0.30 3.08 -4.87
N VAL A 101 0.74 2.95 -3.63
CA VAL A 101 2.15 2.96 -3.22
C VAL A 101 2.53 1.64 -2.59
N SER A 102 3.82 1.34 -2.55
CA SER A 102 4.35 0.21 -1.80
C SER A 102 5.08 0.70 -0.55
N ILE A 103 4.87 0.05 0.58
CA ILE A 103 5.58 0.32 1.84
C ILE A 103 6.58 -0.80 2.13
N GLN A 104 7.72 -0.45 2.73
CA GLN A 104 8.75 -1.39 3.20
C GLN A 104 9.27 -0.90 4.55
N GLY A 105 9.30 -1.81 5.53
CA GLY A 105 9.96 -1.61 6.84
C GLY A 105 11.30 -2.30 6.88
#